data_AF-A0A9X9T7A4-F1
#
_entry.id   AF-A0A9X9T7A4-F1
#
_cell.length_a   1.000
_cell.length_b   1.000
_cell.length_c   1.000
_cell.angle_alpha   90.00
_cell.angle_beta   90.00
_cell.angle_gamma   90.00
#
_symmetry.space_group_name_H-M   'P 1'
#
loop_
_entity.id
_entity.type
_entity.pdbx_description
1 polymer ?
#
loop_
_entity_poly.entity_id
_entity_poly.type
_entity_poly.pdbx_seq_one_letter_code
_entity_poly.pdbx_strand_id
1 'polypeptide(L)'
;MASINITKILLVVVVGTIAIFLFGTFFGLAWINSNPGQYSYTITTEGLSQYQGGLVTDVIVPIPMRDGELVFPEEELQNQQFGSWKSVIVETPYGKMLAFQSVGEDLTDIDATFFRRYDPGELTVTDISEESLSPLICKNCDGFPEYVSVIYLPDELAPLSPDAPDIVINLKADVSEGLNHSILGETFRVTVHESIPPEIRGEINVSVVITRYEDGIWIPYI
;
A
#
# COMPACT_ATOMS: atom_id res chain seq x y z
N MET A 1 -34.38 -61.91 3.41
CA MET A 1 -34.99 -60.56 3.29
C MET A 1 -34.74 -59.82 4.58
N ALA A 2 -33.79 -58.88 4.60
CA ALA A 2 -33.55 -58.06 5.79
C ALA A 2 -34.73 -57.09 5.93
N SER A 3 -35.46 -57.15 7.05
CA SER A 3 -36.49 -56.15 7.35
C SER A 3 -35.77 -54.83 7.62
N ILE A 4 -36.02 -53.84 6.78
CA ILE A 4 -35.53 -52.49 7.03
C ILE A 4 -36.33 -51.96 8.22
N ASN A 5 -35.65 -51.86 9.37
CA ASN A 5 -36.25 -51.48 10.62
C ASN A 5 -36.54 -49.97 10.59
N ILE A 6 -37.82 -49.58 10.66
CA ILE A 6 -38.30 -48.19 10.56
C ILE A 6 -37.52 -47.24 11.50
N THR A 7 -37.14 -47.73 12.68
CA THR A 7 -36.32 -46.98 13.65
C THR A 7 -34.94 -46.60 13.11
N LYS A 8 -34.31 -47.45 12.29
CA LYS A 8 -33.02 -47.16 11.65
C LYS A 8 -33.17 -46.08 10.57
N ILE A 9 -34.26 -46.11 9.80
CA ILE A 9 -34.57 -45.07 8.81
C ILE A 9 -34.77 -43.73 9.53
N LEU A 10 -35.56 -43.71 10.59
CA LEU A 10 -35.83 -42.50 11.38
C LEU A 10 -34.55 -41.91 11.98
N LEU A 11 -33.65 -42.75 12.50
CA LEU A 11 -32.37 -42.32 13.02
C LEU A 11 -31.47 -41.70 11.94
N VAL A 12 -31.38 -42.32 10.76
CA VAL A 12 -30.62 -41.77 9.62
C VAL A 12 -31.18 -40.42 9.18
N VAL A 13 -32.50 -40.29 9.10
CA VAL A 13 -33.16 -39.02 8.74
C VAL A 13 -32.88 -37.94 9.79
N VAL A 14 -33.01 -38.25 11.09
CA VAL A 14 -32.74 -37.27 12.16
C VAL A 14 -31.29 -36.83 12.16
N VAL A 15 -30.34 -37.77 12.06
CA VAL A 15 -28.91 -37.45 11.99
C VAL A 15 -28.58 -36.65 10.73
N GLY A 16 -29.16 -37.02 9.58
CA GLY A 16 -28.99 -36.30 8.32
C GLY A 16 -29.50 -34.86 8.40
N THR A 17 -30.69 -34.64 8.96
CA THR A 17 -31.26 -33.30 9.14
C THR A 17 -30.42 -32.45 10.09
N ILE A 18 -29.95 -33.01 11.22
CA ILE A 18 -29.07 -32.31 12.16
C ILE A 18 -27.75 -31.94 11.46
N ALA A 19 -27.16 -32.87 10.70
CA ALA A 19 -25.94 -32.61 9.96
C ALA A 19 -26.13 -31.50 8.92
N ILE A 20 -27.21 -31.52 8.13
CA ILE A 20 -27.53 -30.46 7.16
C ILE A 20 -27.74 -29.12 7.86
N PHE A 21 -28.45 -29.09 8.99
CA PHE A 21 -28.70 -27.86 9.73
C PHE A 21 -27.40 -27.27 10.29
N LEU A 22 -26.55 -28.10 10.89
CA LEU A 22 -25.24 -27.68 11.39
C LEU A 22 -24.35 -27.20 10.25
N PHE A 23 -24.23 -27.98 9.18
CA PHE A 23 -23.39 -27.62 8.03
C PHE A 23 -23.89 -26.33 7.38
N GLY A 24 -25.20 -26.19 7.15
CA GLY A 24 -25.81 -24.99 6.57
C GLY A 24 -25.61 -23.75 7.44
N THR A 25 -25.68 -23.89 8.77
CA THR A 25 -25.47 -22.78 9.69
C THR A 25 -24.01 -22.35 9.73
N PHE A 26 -23.07 -23.29 9.91
CA PHE A 26 -21.64 -22.98 9.92
C PHE A 26 -21.16 -22.43 8.59
N PHE A 27 -21.58 -23.05 7.47
CA PHE A 27 -21.19 -22.61 6.14
C PHE A 27 -21.84 -21.28 5.77
N GLY A 28 -23.10 -21.07 6.15
CA GLY A 28 -23.79 -19.79 5.94
C GLY A 28 -23.17 -18.64 6.74
N LEU A 29 -22.81 -18.89 8.02
CA LEU A 29 -22.10 -17.91 8.84
C LEU A 29 -20.73 -17.58 8.27
N ALA A 30 -20.00 -18.60 7.81
CA ALA A 30 -18.70 -18.39 7.16
C ALA A 30 -18.85 -17.51 5.93
N TRP A 31 -19.86 -17.75 5.10
CA TRP A 31 -20.11 -16.98 3.87
C TRP A 31 -20.44 -15.51 4.12
N ILE A 32 -21.23 -15.22 5.17
CA ILE A 32 -21.63 -13.86 5.55
C ILE A 32 -20.47 -13.08 6.15
N ASN A 33 -19.56 -13.76 6.85
CA ASN A 33 -18.43 -13.13 7.53
C ASN A 33 -17.28 -12.90 6.55
N SER A 34 -17.42 -11.87 5.72
CA SER A 34 -16.42 -11.41 4.77
C SER A 34 -16.26 -9.89 4.87
N ASN A 35 -15.01 -9.41 4.86
CA ASN A 35 -14.65 -7.99 4.84
C ASN A 35 -13.82 -7.71 3.58
N PRO A 36 -14.06 -6.57 2.92
CA PRO A 36 -13.31 -6.20 1.71
C PRO A 36 -11.83 -6.08 2.02
N GLY A 37 -11.01 -6.47 1.04
CA GLY A 37 -9.60 -6.10 1.03
C GLY A 37 -9.45 -4.59 0.78
N GLN A 38 -8.31 -4.04 1.15
CA GLN A 38 -8.02 -2.63 0.95
C GLN A 38 -6.53 -2.36 0.75
N TYR A 39 -6.26 -1.29 0.01
CA TYR A 39 -4.93 -0.73 -0.18
C TYR A 39 -5.01 0.77 0.09
N SER A 40 -4.14 1.29 0.96
CA SER A 40 -4.02 2.73 1.22
C SER A 40 -2.59 3.16 1.02
N TYR A 41 -2.38 4.31 0.37
CA TYR A 41 -1.06 4.89 0.16
C TYR A 41 -1.06 6.34 0.62
N THR A 42 -0.30 6.63 1.66
CA THR A 42 -0.15 7.98 2.24
C THR A 42 1.25 8.50 1.95
N ILE A 43 1.31 9.73 1.47
CA ILE A 43 2.52 10.50 1.21
C ILE A 43 2.44 11.76 2.07
N THR A 44 3.42 11.97 2.94
CA THR A 44 3.59 13.26 3.61
C THR A 44 4.98 13.81 3.38
N THR A 45 5.08 15.11 3.15
CA THR A 45 6.36 15.81 3.09
C THR A 45 6.31 17.03 3.98
N GLU A 46 7.25 17.14 4.90
CA GLU A 46 7.35 18.27 5.84
C GLU A 46 8.57 19.13 5.50
N GLY A 47 8.49 20.43 5.79
CA GLY A 47 9.59 21.36 5.62
C GLY A 47 9.71 21.97 4.21
N LEU A 48 8.98 21.46 3.21
CA LEU A 48 8.95 22.02 1.85
C LEU A 48 8.52 23.49 1.83
N SER A 49 7.65 23.90 2.75
CA SER A 49 7.24 25.30 2.90
C SER A 49 8.37 26.30 3.21
N GLN A 50 9.57 25.81 3.59
CA GLN A 50 10.76 26.63 3.83
C GLN A 50 11.69 26.70 2.61
N TYR A 51 11.22 26.21 1.46
CA TYR A 51 11.96 26.19 0.21
C TYR A 51 11.22 26.96 -0.87
N GLN A 52 11.98 27.44 -1.84
CA GLN A 52 11.49 27.96 -3.11
C GLN A 52 11.97 27.03 -4.22
N GLY A 53 11.16 26.86 -5.24
CA GLY A 53 11.52 26.09 -6.43
C GLY A 53 11.50 26.93 -7.70
N GLY A 54 11.58 26.26 -8.85
CA GLY A 54 11.45 26.87 -10.16
C GLY A 54 10.00 27.28 -10.49
N LEU A 55 9.78 27.69 -11.74
CA LEU A 55 8.42 27.99 -12.26
C LEU A 55 7.45 26.82 -12.09
N VAL A 56 7.98 25.60 -12.18
CA VAL A 56 7.28 24.35 -11.93
C VAL A 56 8.25 23.46 -11.15
N THR A 57 7.82 23.00 -9.99
CA THR A 57 8.62 22.17 -9.09
C THR A 57 7.96 20.81 -8.99
N ASP A 58 8.72 19.74 -9.27
CA ASP A 58 8.22 18.37 -9.21
C ASP A 58 8.93 17.59 -8.09
N VAL A 59 8.18 17.11 -7.10
CA VAL A 59 8.65 16.12 -6.11
C VAL A 59 8.18 14.75 -6.55
N ILE A 60 9.10 13.84 -6.87
CA ILE A 60 8.75 12.52 -7.43
C ILE A 60 8.99 11.44 -6.38
N VAL A 61 7.97 10.62 -6.14
CA VAL A 61 7.97 9.54 -5.17
C VAL A 61 7.60 8.22 -5.85
N PRO A 62 8.05 7.06 -5.33
CA PRO A 62 7.64 5.78 -5.87
C PRO A 62 6.13 5.60 -5.74
N ILE A 63 5.58 4.71 -6.54
CA ILE A 63 4.14 4.44 -6.55
C ILE A 63 3.85 2.95 -6.32
N PRO A 64 2.77 2.60 -5.61
CA PRO A 64 2.41 1.20 -5.46
C PRO A 64 2.07 0.51 -6.77
N MET A 65 2.73 -0.63 -6.99
CA MET A 65 2.52 -1.50 -8.15
C MET A 65 2.29 -2.93 -7.69
N ARG A 66 1.46 -3.65 -8.44
CA ARG A 66 1.14 -5.06 -8.23
C ARG A 66 1.10 -5.76 -9.58
N ASP A 67 1.78 -6.91 -9.70
CA ASP A 67 1.82 -7.69 -10.94
C ASP A 67 2.28 -6.86 -12.17
N GLY A 68 3.12 -5.85 -11.95
CA GLY A 68 3.56 -4.92 -13.01
C GLY A 68 2.53 -3.87 -13.43
N GLU A 69 1.38 -3.80 -12.77
CA GLU A 69 0.33 -2.79 -12.98
C GLU A 69 0.21 -1.84 -11.79
N LEU A 70 -0.39 -0.66 -12.00
CA LEU A 70 -0.63 0.30 -10.92
C LEU A 70 -1.74 -0.22 -10.00
N VAL A 71 -1.49 -0.18 -8.68
CA VAL A 71 -2.49 -0.53 -7.67
C VAL A 71 -3.69 0.42 -7.73
N PHE A 72 -3.43 1.70 -7.97
CA PHE A 72 -4.47 2.70 -8.18
C PHE A 72 -4.58 2.98 -9.67
N PRO A 73 -5.79 2.99 -10.26
CA PRO A 73 -5.95 3.31 -11.67
C PRO A 73 -5.46 4.74 -11.96
N GLU A 74 -4.96 4.98 -13.17
CA GLU A 74 -4.32 6.26 -13.52
C GLU A 74 -5.23 7.47 -13.28
N GLU A 75 -6.53 7.31 -13.49
CA GLU A 75 -7.55 8.34 -13.25
C GLU A 75 -7.70 8.74 -11.77
N GLU A 76 -7.42 7.84 -10.83
CA GLU A 76 -7.40 8.13 -9.40
C GLU A 76 -6.12 8.83 -8.97
N LEU A 77 -5.03 8.65 -9.72
CA LEU A 77 -3.70 9.19 -9.42
C LEU A 77 -3.41 10.51 -10.13
N GLN A 78 -3.95 10.73 -11.33
CA GLN A 78 -3.62 11.88 -12.14
C GLN A 78 -4.53 13.07 -11.84
N ASN A 79 -3.91 14.25 -11.85
CA ASN A 79 -4.55 15.55 -11.71
C ASN A 79 -5.36 15.72 -10.41
N GLN A 80 -5.06 14.93 -9.36
CA GLN A 80 -5.60 15.17 -8.03
C GLN A 80 -4.86 16.33 -7.38
N GLN A 81 -5.61 17.24 -6.76
CA GLN A 81 -5.09 18.44 -6.11
C GLN A 81 -4.89 18.18 -4.61
N PHE A 82 -3.69 18.50 -4.11
CA PHE A 82 -3.30 18.40 -2.70
C PHE A 82 -2.67 19.73 -2.26
N GLY A 83 -3.47 20.64 -1.73
CA GLY A 83 -2.99 21.99 -1.40
C GLY A 83 -2.50 22.72 -2.65
N SER A 84 -1.23 23.16 -2.65
CA SER A 84 -0.57 23.80 -3.80
C SER A 84 0.08 22.80 -4.77
N TRP A 85 -0.28 21.52 -4.69
CA TRP A 85 0.30 20.46 -5.54
C TRP A 85 -0.75 19.78 -6.38
N LYS A 86 -0.34 19.33 -7.57
CA LYS A 86 -1.11 18.47 -8.44
C LYS A 86 -0.33 17.20 -8.72
N SER A 87 -0.97 16.06 -8.53
CA SER A 87 -0.38 14.75 -8.83
C SER A 87 -0.35 14.45 -10.34
N VAL A 88 0.74 13.87 -10.81
CA VAL A 88 0.96 13.48 -12.21
C VAL A 88 1.76 12.19 -12.24
N ILE A 89 1.36 11.23 -13.08
CA ILE A 89 2.17 10.04 -13.31
C ILE A 89 3.29 10.39 -14.27
N VAL A 90 4.52 10.03 -13.92
CA VAL A 90 5.72 10.28 -14.73
C VAL A 90 6.44 8.98 -15.02
N GLU A 91 6.97 8.87 -16.25
CA GLU A 91 7.84 7.77 -16.65
C GLU A 91 9.30 8.15 -16.33
N THR A 92 9.94 7.36 -15.48
CA THR A 92 11.36 7.52 -15.11
C THR A 92 12.19 6.36 -15.67
N PRO A 93 13.54 6.44 -15.65
CA PRO A 93 14.37 5.28 -15.98
C PRO A 93 14.08 4.02 -15.15
N TYR A 94 13.44 4.19 -13.99
CA TYR A 94 13.07 3.13 -13.07
C TYR A 94 11.61 2.66 -13.21
N GLY A 95 10.85 3.24 -14.14
CA GLY A 95 9.43 2.94 -14.37
C GLY A 95 8.51 4.10 -13.97
N LYS A 96 7.20 3.80 -13.89
CA LYS A 96 6.17 4.77 -13.50
C LYS A 96 6.33 5.16 -12.04
N MET A 97 6.33 6.47 -11.79
CA MET A 97 6.37 7.07 -10.46
C MET A 97 5.31 8.18 -10.36
N LEU A 98 5.06 8.67 -9.14
CA LEU A 98 4.12 9.76 -8.88
C LEU A 98 4.87 11.06 -8.63
N ALA A 99 4.64 12.06 -9.48
CA ALA A 99 5.12 13.42 -9.28
C ALA A 99 4.04 14.27 -8.61
N PHE A 100 4.44 15.06 -7.61
CA PHE A 100 3.69 16.19 -7.09
C PHE A 100 4.26 17.45 -7.73
N GLN A 101 3.49 18.01 -8.65
CA GLN A 101 3.84 19.21 -9.40
C GLN A 101 3.26 20.46 -8.72
N SER A 102 4.09 21.47 -8.50
CA SER A 102 3.65 22.71 -7.87
C SER A 102 2.64 23.47 -8.74
N VAL A 103 1.63 24.05 -8.09
CA VAL A 103 0.61 24.92 -8.67
C VAL A 103 0.79 26.31 -8.09
N GLY A 104 1.82 27.01 -8.57
CA GLY A 104 2.23 28.32 -8.07
C GLY A 104 3.69 28.36 -7.64
N GLU A 105 4.12 29.54 -7.17
CA GLU A 105 5.50 29.82 -6.75
C GLU A 105 5.76 29.43 -5.28
N ASP A 106 4.73 29.52 -4.43
CA ASP A 106 4.83 29.17 -3.01
C ASP A 106 4.66 27.67 -2.81
N LEU A 107 5.73 27.01 -2.33
CA LEU A 107 5.70 25.59 -1.99
C LEU A 107 4.99 25.38 -0.65
N THR A 108 4.18 24.34 -0.58
CA THR A 108 3.57 23.89 0.68
C THR A 108 4.06 22.48 1.00
N ASP A 109 3.86 22.07 2.24
CA ASP A 109 3.99 20.66 2.61
C ASP A 109 2.93 19.83 1.84
N ILE A 110 3.25 18.57 1.55
CA ILE A 110 2.37 17.62 0.84
C ILE A 110 1.74 16.71 1.88
N ASP A 111 0.43 16.54 1.79
CA ASP A 111 -0.33 15.49 2.49
C ASP A 111 -1.32 14.91 1.48
N ALA A 112 -1.02 13.70 1.02
CA ALA A 112 -1.81 13.00 0.02
C ALA A 112 -2.09 11.58 0.49
N THR A 113 -3.35 11.15 0.35
CA THR A 113 -3.73 9.76 0.63
C THR A 113 -4.62 9.23 -0.49
N PHE A 114 -4.23 8.08 -1.03
CA PHE A 114 -5.01 7.30 -1.99
C PHE A 114 -5.54 6.04 -1.31
N PHE A 115 -6.75 5.63 -1.67
CA PHE A 115 -7.42 4.51 -1.04
C PHE A 115 -8.26 3.74 -2.04
N ARG A 116 -8.04 2.42 -2.10
CA ARG A 116 -8.78 1.49 -2.95
C ARG A 116 -9.31 0.33 -2.12
N ARG A 117 -10.59 -0.01 -2.31
CA ARG A 117 -11.21 -1.22 -1.77
C ARG A 117 -11.33 -2.27 -2.86
N TYR A 118 -11.27 -3.52 -2.43
CA TYR A 118 -11.44 -4.70 -3.26
C TYR A 118 -12.61 -5.50 -2.72
N ASP A 119 -13.27 -6.24 -3.60
CA ASP A 119 -14.28 -7.18 -3.14
C ASP A 119 -13.62 -8.29 -2.29
N PRO A 120 -14.34 -8.89 -1.33
CA PRO A 120 -13.76 -9.94 -0.48
C PRO A 120 -13.17 -11.09 -1.32
N GLY A 121 -11.89 -11.40 -1.10
CA GLY A 121 -11.16 -12.44 -1.82
C GLY A 121 -10.59 -12.04 -3.18
N GLU A 122 -10.78 -10.80 -3.63
CA GLU A 122 -10.19 -10.30 -4.89
C GLU A 122 -8.73 -9.84 -4.70
N LEU A 123 -8.42 -9.28 -3.52
CA LEU A 123 -7.06 -8.88 -3.16
C LEU A 123 -6.33 -10.07 -2.52
N THR A 124 -5.29 -10.53 -3.20
CA THR A 124 -4.31 -11.49 -2.68
C THR A 124 -2.94 -10.98 -3.06
N VAL A 125 -2.03 -10.94 -2.09
CA VAL A 125 -0.64 -10.52 -2.24
C VAL A 125 0.20 -11.78 -2.29
N THR A 126 0.85 -12.04 -3.43
CA THR A 126 1.69 -13.25 -3.57
C THR A 126 3.04 -13.01 -2.94
N ASP A 127 3.65 -11.86 -3.26
CA ASP A 127 4.91 -11.41 -2.69
C ASP A 127 4.91 -9.88 -2.58
N ILE A 128 4.84 -9.38 -1.35
CA ILE A 128 4.83 -7.93 -1.10
C ILE A 128 6.16 -7.27 -1.52
N SER A 129 7.26 -8.02 -1.61
CA SER A 129 8.54 -7.48 -2.10
C SER A 129 8.56 -7.24 -3.60
N GLU A 130 7.66 -7.89 -4.35
CA GLU A 130 7.44 -7.64 -5.78
C GLU A 130 6.22 -6.75 -6.04
N GLU A 131 5.27 -6.70 -5.08
CA GLU A 131 3.97 -6.03 -5.19
C GLU A 131 3.79 -4.83 -4.23
N SER A 132 4.83 -4.00 -4.04
CA SER A 132 4.79 -2.90 -3.05
C SER A 132 4.96 -1.50 -3.61
N LEU A 133 6.15 -1.17 -4.13
CA LEU A 133 6.53 0.15 -4.63
C LEU A 133 7.30 -0.01 -5.95
N SER A 134 7.18 0.98 -6.82
CA SER A 134 7.97 1.07 -8.04
C SER A 134 8.70 2.43 -8.10
N PRO A 135 10.04 2.41 -8.19
CA PRO A 135 10.88 1.21 -8.14
C PRO A 135 11.02 0.62 -6.72
N LEU A 136 11.23 -0.69 -6.65
CA LEU A 136 11.77 -1.35 -5.47
C LEU A 136 12.94 -2.23 -5.89
N ILE A 137 14.11 -1.98 -5.31
CA ILE A 137 15.36 -2.65 -5.65
C ILE A 137 15.88 -3.35 -4.40
N CYS A 138 16.02 -4.66 -4.47
CA CYS A 138 16.69 -5.41 -3.42
C CYS A 138 18.21 -5.29 -3.57
N LYS A 139 18.87 -4.60 -2.62
CA LYS A 139 20.33 -4.41 -2.62
C LYS A 139 21.08 -5.60 -2.05
N ASN A 140 20.51 -6.23 -1.03
CA ASN A 140 21.03 -7.44 -0.42
C ASN A 140 19.84 -8.35 -0.16
N CYS A 141 19.69 -9.44 -0.91
CA CYS A 141 18.55 -10.37 -0.77
C CYS A 141 18.95 -11.67 -0.07
N ASP A 142 20.24 -11.81 0.29
CA ASP A 142 20.74 -12.98 0.97
C ASP A 142 20.52 -12.83 2.48
N GLY A 143 19.54 -13.55 3.02
CA GLY A 143 19.23 -13.56 4.44
C GLY A 143 18.23 -12.48 4.83
N PHE A 144 18.72 -11.31 5.28
CA PHE A 144 17.86 -10.19 5.69
C PHE A 144 17.78 -9.18 4.55
N PRO A 145 16.64 -9.11 3.83
CA PRO A 145 16.58 -8.33 2.62
C PRO A 145 16.65 -6.82 2.92
N GLU A 146 17.50 -6.11 2.18
CA GLU A 146 17.56 -4.65 2.20
C GLU A 146 16.95 -4.11 0.91
N TYR A 147 15.79 -3.48 1.03
CA TYR A 147 15.08 -2.88 -0.09
C TYR A 147 15.33 -1.37 -0.15
N VAL A 148 15.51 -0.87 -1.36
CA VAL A 148 15.73 0.55 -1.65
C VAL A 148 14.81 0.98 -2.76
N SER A 149 14.27 2.19 -2.63
CA SER A 149 13.53 2.89 -3.67
C SER A 149 14.25 4.20 -4.01
N VAL A 150 13.71 4.93 -4.96
CA VAL A 150 14.22 6.22 -5.39
C VAL A 150 13.15 7.29 -5.17
N ILE A 151 13.56 8.47 -4.74
CA ILE A 151 12.77 9.71 -4.79
C ILE A 151 13.57 10.76 -5.57
N TYR A 152 12.88 11.77 -6.08
CA TYR A 152 13.53 12.91 -6.73
C TYR A 152 13.08 14.23 -6.12
N LEU A 153 14.06 15.05 -5.78
CA LEU A 153 13.87 16.48 -5.51
C LEU A 153 14.51 17.29 -6.65
N PRO A 154 13.86 18.36 -7.13
CA PRO A 154 14.39 19.11 -8.26
C PRO A 154 15.63 19.92 -7.86
N ASP A 155 16.61 20.03 -8.76
CA ASP A 155 17.89 20.71 -8.51
C ASP A 155 17.71 22.21 -8.19
N GLU A 156 16.62 22.82 -8.68
CA GLU A 156 16.29 24.23 -8.49
C GLU A 156 15.70 24.52 -7.09
N LEU A 157 15.39 23.48 -6.31
CA LEU A 157 14.81 23.63 -4.98
C LEU A 157 15.84 24.18 -3.99
N ALA A 158 15.68 25.44 -3.60
CA ALA A 158 16.61 26.15 -2.74
C ALA A 158 15.96 26.57 -1.42
N PRO A 159 16.67 26.49 -0.29
CA PRO A 159 16.13 26.95 0.99
C PRO A 159 15.91 28.47 1.00
N LEU A 160 14.83 28.93 1.63
CA LEU A 160 14.52 30.36 1.80
C LEU A 160 15.44 31.06 2.81
N SER A 161 16.07 30.28 3.69
CA SER A 161 17.00 30.79 4.71
C SER A 161 18.14 29.81 4.97
N PRO A 162 19.30 30.27 5.50
CA PRO A 162 20.41 29.38 5.84
C PRO A 162 20.08 28.32 6.90
N ASP A 163 19.06 28.57 7.72
CA ASP A 163 18.63 27.69 8.81
C ASP A 163 17.39 26.86 8.42
N ALA A 164 17.13 26.68 7.12
CA ALA A 164 16.01 25.87 6.65
C ALA A 164 16.13 24.42 7.16
N PRO A 165 15.02 23.82 7.63
CA PRO A 165 15.04 22.45 8.12
C PRO A 165 15.22 21.46 6.97
N ASP A 166 15.55 20.21 7.32
CA ASP A 166 15.48 19.08 6.40
C ASP A 166 14.07 18.94 5.81
N ILE A 167 14.00 18.46 4.58
CA ILE A 167 12.76 18.00 3.97
C ILE A 167 12.54 16.55 4.42
N VAL A 168 11.47 16.31 5.17
CA VAL A 168 11.15 14.96 5.66
C VAL A 168 10.08 14.36 4.77
N ILE A 169 10.37 13.22 4.12
CA ILE A 169 9.41 12.49 3.28
C ILE A 169 9.03 11.18 3.97
N ASN A 170 7.74 11.00 4.21
CA ASN A 170 7.16 9.77 4.70
C ASN A 170 6.23 9.17 3.64
N LEU A 171 6.49 7.92 3.29
CA LEU A 171 5.61 7.13 2.44
C LEU A 171 5.12 5.93 3.25
N LYS A 172 3.83 5.63 3.17
CA LYS A 172 3.25 4.46 3.82
C LYS A 172 2.20 3.82 2.92
N ALA A 173 2.45 2.61 2.49
CA ALA A 173 1.46 1.74 1.87
C ALA A 173 1.01 0.68 2.88
N ASP A 174 -0.28 0.68 3.22
CA ASP A 174 -0.91 -0.39 4.01
C ASP A 174 -1.78 -1.23 3.08
N VAL A 175 -1.59 -2.56 3.12
CA VAL A 175 -2.30 -3.54 2.29
C VAL A 175 -2.93 -4.55 3.22
N SER A 176 -4.23 -4.79 3.08
CA SER A 176 -4.93 -5.80 3.85
C SER A 176 -5.85 -6.58 2.92
N GLU A 177 -5.65 -7.89 2.82
CA GLU A 177 -6.47 -8.78 1.99
C GLU A 177 -7.91 -8.92 2.53
N GLY A 178 -8.15 -8.44 3.75
CA GLY A 178 -9.46 -8.49 4.39
C GLY A 178 -9.78 -9.88 4.92
N LEU A 179 -11.06 -10.21 4.89
CA LEU A 179 -11.59 -11.49 5.39
C LEU A 179 -12.45 -12.08 4.28
N ASN A 180 -12.14 -13.28 3.81
CA ASN A 180 -12.95 -13.96 2.81
C ASN A 180 -13.48 -15.27 3.38
N HIS A 181 -14.80 -15.40 3.49
CA HIS A 181 -15.45 -16.61 4.01
C HIS A 181 -14.90 -17.07 5.39
N SER A 182 -14.73 -16.12 6.32
CA SER A 182 -14.06 -16.32 7.63
C SER A 182 -12.58 -16.72 7.60
N ILE A 183 -11.92 -16.69 6.43
CA ILE A 183 -10.48 -16.87 6.30
C ILE A 183 -9.85 -15.48 6.29
N LEU A 184 -9.05 -15.19 7.31
CA LEU A 184 -8.33 -13.93 7.43
C LEU A 184 -7.15 -13.96 6.46
N GLY A 185 -7.08 -12.97 5.59
CA GLY A 185 -5.94 -12.77 4.71
C GLY A 185 -4.82 -12.01 5.39
N GLU A 186 -3.69 -11.88 4.71
CA GLU A 186 -2.52 -11.21 5.23
C GLU A 186 -2.68 -9.68 5.25
N THR A 187 -1.87 -9.02 6.06
CA THR A 187 -1.80 -7.56 6.11
C THR A 187 -0.35 -7.12 6.17
N PHE A 188 0.00 -6.21 5.28
CA PHE A 188 1.36 -5.72 5.09
C PHE A 188 1.42 -4.21 5.21
N ARG A 189 2.60 -3.71 5.57
CA ARG A 189 2.94 -2.30 5.61
C ARG A 189 4.31 -2.10 5.00
N VAL A 190 4.37 -1.17 4.04
CA VAL A 190 5.58 -0.74 3.38
C VAL A 190 5.79 0.72 3.71
N THR A 191 6.95 1.07 4.26
CA THR A 191 7.26 2.43 4.70
C THR A 191 8.59 2.92 4.17
N VAL A 192 8.62 4.21 3.84
CA VAL A 192 9.83 5.02 3.62
C VAL A 192 9.78 6.17 4.60
N HIS A 193 10.91 6.44 5.26
CA HIS A 193 11.11 7.61 6.09
C HIS A 193 12.50 8.18 5.79
N GLU A 194 12.55 9.33 5.14
CA GLU A 194 13.80 9.96 4.73
C GLU A 194 13.82 11.43 5.20
N SER A 195 14.94 11.85 5.79
CA SER A 195 15.21 13.25 6.15
C SER A 195 16.31 13.77 5.24
N ILE A 196 16.00 14.77 4.41
CA ILE A 196 16.85 15.22 3.32
C ILE A 196 17.38 16.62 3.65
N PRO A 197 18.70 16.77 3.87
CA PRO A 197 19.32 18.06 4.14
C PRO A 197 19.13 19.08 3.00
N PRO A 198 19.23 20.39 3.29
CA PRO A 198 19.10 21.45 2.29
C PRO A 198 20.07 21.33 1.09
N GLU A 199 21.20 20.65 1.24
CA GLU A 199 22.25 20.54 0.21
C GLU A 199 22.04 19.37 -0.77
N ILE A 200 21.12 18.45 -0.48
CA ILE A 200 20.95 17.21 -1.28
C ILE A 200 19.76 17.35 -2.22
N ARG A 201 19.99 17.22 -3.53
CA ARG A 201 18.98 17.29 -4.60
C ARG A 201 19.20 16.21 -5.66
N GLY A 202 18.25 16.11 -6.58
CA GLY A 202 18.24 15.14 -7.64
C GLY A 202 17.73 13.79 -7.16
N GLU A 203 18.36 12.73 -7.65
CA GLU A 203 18.04 11.35 -7.33
C GLU A 203 18.53 10.96 -5.94
N ILE A 204 17.64 10.48 -5.08
CA ILE A 204 17.96 10.07 -3.71
C ILE A 204 17.48 8.64 -3.49
N ASN A 205 18.41 7.77 -3.10
CA ASN A 205 18.12 6.39 -2.73
C ASN A 205 17.60 6.35 -1.30
N VAL A 206 16.41 5.76 -1.11
CA VAL A 206 15.73 5.70 0.19
C VAL A 206 15.51 4.26 0.63
N SER A 207 15.68 4.00 1.92
CA SER A 207 15.45 2.67 2.48
C SER A 207 13.95 2.37 2.56
N VAL A 208 13.57 1.17 2.14
CA VAL A 208 12.19 0.68 2.22
C VAL A 208 12.11 -0.41 3.27
N VAL A 209 11.20 -0.24 4.22
CA VAL A 209 10.94 -1.24 5.27
C VAL A 209 9.60 -1.89 4.97
N ILE A 210 9.61 -3.22 4.86
CA ILE A 210 8.42 -4.04 4.67
C ILE A 210 8.14 -4.80 5.96
N THR A 211 6.90 -4.77 6.42
CA THR A 211 6.45 -5.48 7.62
C THR A 211 5.15 -6.22 7.36
N ARG A 212 4.99 -7.38 7.99
CA ARG A 212 3.74 -8.15 8.01
C ARG A 212 3.10 -8.04 9.39
N TYR A 213 1.79 -7.98 9.44
CA TYR A 213 1.02 -8.01 10.67
C TYR A 213 0.72 -9.47 11.07
N GLU A 214 1.21 -9.88 12.24
CA GLU A 214 0.97 -11.20 12.82
C GLU A 214 0.68 -11.08 14.32
N ASP A 215 -0.32 -11.80 14.81
CA ASP A 215 -0.62 -11.93 16.24
C ASP A 215 -0.68 -10.60 17.03
N GLY A 216 -1.14 -9.53 16.39
CA GLY A 216 -1.28 -8.22 17.02
C GLY A 216 -0.09 -7.28 16.86
N ILE A 217 1.01 -7.73 16.25
CA ILE A 217 2.27 -7.00 16.12
C ILE A 217 2.75 -6.91 14.66
N TRP A 218 3.54 -5.88 14.36
CA TRP A 218 4.23 -5.75 13.07
C TRP A 218 5.60 -6.39 13.18
N ILE A 219 5.87 -7.36 12.31
CA ILE A 219 7.16 -8.03 12.22
C ILE A 219 7.83 -7.69 10.88
N PRO A 220 9.17 -7.56 10.83
CA PRO A 220 9.88 -7.42 9.57
C PRO A 220 9.54 -8.56 8.61
N TYR A 221 9.25 -8.24 7.35
CA TYR A 221 9.08 -9.22 6.29
C TYR A 221 10.47 -9.62 5.79
N ILE A 222 10.79 -10.91 5.87
CA ILE A 222 12.10 -11.50 5.52
C ILE A 222 11.88 -12.49 4.39
#